data_AF-A0A4S9JJD0-F1
#
_entry.id   AF-A0A4S9JJD0-F1
#
_cell.length_a   1.000
_cell.length_b   1.000
_cell.length_c   1.000
_cell.angle_alpha   90.00
_cell.angle_beta   90.00
_cell.angle_gamma   90.00
#
_symmetry.space_group_name_H-M   'P 1'
#
loop_
_entity.id
_entity.type
_entity.pdbx_description
1 polymer ?
#
loop_
_entity_poly.entity_id
_entity_poly.type
_entity_poly.pdbx_seq_one_letter_code
_entity_poly.pdbx_strand_id
1 'polypeptide(L)'
;GIDAFTTITHFSWLRTFWSTLIVTRSILSTSREMRIEKRTIANIVCCEKCWNYPHMEDGIDCDDLGTTLSVKMSSLGGVILHELVHFDPMCVPSIGQQTEDIAWGPLSVRKLRQNEPENACLNADNYKWYARHLWWTVICNRRFSAPRGKIDTYEP
;
A
#
# COMPACT_ATOMS: atom_id res chain seq x y z
N GLY A 1 -34.60 -17.54 -16.73
CA GLY A 1 -34.34 -16.10 -16.49
C GLY A 1 -33.45 -16.05 -15.29
N ILE A 2 -32.34 -15.33 -15.40
CA ILE A 2 -31.10 -15.48 -14.62
C ILE A 2 -31.36 -15.56 -13.10
N ASP A 3 -30.95 -16.68 -12.51
CA ASP A 3 -31.03 -16.96 -11.08
C ASP A 3 -30.01 -16.12 -10.29
N ALA A 4 -30.51 -15.51 -9.22
CA ALA A 4 -29.73 -14.90 -8.17
C ALA A 4 -29.19 -16.00 -7.24
N PHE A 5 -27.92 -16.39 -7.36
CA PHE A 5 -27.15 -17.07 -6.29
C PHE A 5 -25.66 -17.12 -6.66
N THR A 6 -25.01 -15.96 -6.73
CA THR A 6 -23.53 -15.91 -6.75
C THR A 6 -23.06 -14.80 -5.83
N THR A 7 -23.28 -15.00 -4.54
CA THR A 7 -22.65 -14.19 -3.51
C THR A 7 -22.06 -15.16 -2.50
N ILE A 8 -20.83 -14.86 -2.08
CA ILE A 8 -20.08 -15.48 -0.98
C ILE A 8 -19.26 -16.73 -1.36
N THR A 9 -18.16 -16.53 -2.10
CA THR A 9 -16.96 -17.40 -2.02
C THR A 9 -15.64 -16.64 -1.88
N HIS A 10 -15.64 -15.32 -1.69
CA HIS A 10 -14.41 -14.50 -1.61
C HIS A 10 -14.00 -14.04 -0.19
N PHE A 11 -14.40 -14.76 0.87
CA PHE A 11 -14.05 -14.39 2.25
C PHE A 11 -13.29 -15.45 3.07
N SER A 12 -12.81 -16.52 2.43
CA SER A 12 -12.02 -17.55 3.14
C SER A 12 -10.53 -17.21 3.25
N TRP A 13 -9.95 -16.48 2.28
CA TRP A 13 -8.49 -16.24 2.23
C TRP A 13 -8.02 -15.09 3.13
N LEU A 14 -8.91 -14.13 3.42
CA LEU A 14 -8.63 -13.02 4.34
C LEU A 14 -8.54 -13.48 5.80
N ARG A 15 -9.00 -14.66 6.21
CA ARG A 15 -8.82 -15.12 7.60
C ARG A 15 -7.46 -15.77 7.85
N THR A 16 -6.87 -16.41 6.84
CA THR A 16 -5.60 -17.12 6.99
C THR A 16 -4.39 -16.18 6.98
N PHE A 17 -4.47 -15.07 6.23
CA PHE A 17 -3.33 -14.17 6.02
C PHE A 17 -3.02 -13.26 7.23
N TRP A 18 -4.03 -12.91 8.04
CA TRP A 18 -3.84 -12.04 9.21
C TRP A 18 -3.16 -12.73 10.40
N SER A 19 -2.93 -14.04 10.34
CA SER A 19 -2.34 -14.80 11.44
C SER A 19 -0.79 -14.76 11.48
N THR A 20 -0.13 -14.19 10.46
CA THR A 20 1.34 -14.32 10.33
C THR A 20 2.06 -13.06 9.85
N LEU A 21 1.41 -11.90 9.82
CA LEU A 21 2.11 -10.63 9.60
C LEU A 21 2.62 -10.09 10.94
N ILE A 22 3.89 -10.34 11.24
CA ILE A 22 4.54 -9.76 12.41
C ILE A 22 5.39 -8.57 11.95
N VAL A 23 4.94 -7.35 12.27
CA VAL A 23 5.77 -6.15 12.18
C VAL A 23 6.62 -6.10 13.46
N THR A 24 7.86 -6.60 13.41
CA THR A 24 8.74 -6.64 14.60
C THR A 24 9.58 -5.38 14.75
N ARG A 25 9.56 -4.78 15.94
CA ARG A 25 10.62 -3.90 16.46
C ARG A 25 11.58 -4.78 17.28
N SER A 26 12.83 -4.94 16.85
CA SER A 26 13.76 -5.89 17.49
C SER A 26 14.27 -5.39 18.85
N ILE A 27 13.86 -6.04 19.94
CA ILE A 27 14.55 -6.03 21.24
C ILE A 27 14.64 -7.50 21.72
N LEU A 28 15.87 -7.96 21.98
CA LEU A 28 16.20 -9.34 22.36
C LEU A 28 15.68 -9.69 23.77
N SER A 29 14.94 -10.80 23.91
CA SER A 29 14.85 -11.55 25.17
C SER A 29 14.36 -12.97 24.90
N THR A 30 15.04 -13.95 25.50
CA THR A 30 14.90 -15.39 25.27
C THR A 30 13.97 -16.07 26.28
N SER A 31 13.03 -16.88 25.79
CA SER A 31 12.51 -18.08 26.48
C SER A 31 11.78 -19.01 25.49
N ARG A 32 11.95 -20.33 25.66
CA ARG A 32 11.53 -21.41 24.74
C ARG A 32 10.18 -22.00 25.17
N GLU A 33 9.16 -21.93 24.30
CA GLU A 33 7.96 -22.79 24.31
C GLU A 33 7.50 -23.09 22.86
N MET A 34 7.00 -24.31 22.63
CA MET A 34 6.47 -24.90 21.38
C MET A 34 6.87 -24.25 20.04
N ARG A 35 7.85 -24.87 19.35
CA ARG A 35 8.35 -24.40 18.06
C ARG A 35 7.45 -24.91 16.92
N ILE A 36 6.28 -24.28 16.72
CA ILE A 36 5.87 -24.01 15.34
C ILE A 36 7.03 -23.18 14.81
N GLU A 37 7.84 -23.72 13.90
CA GLU A 37 8.82 -22.88 13.20
C GLU A 37 8.00 -21.80 12.50
N LYS A 38 7.93 -20.62 13.13
CA LYS A 38 7.51 -19.38 12.48
C LYS A 38 8.52 -19.17 11.36
N ARG A 39 8.27 -19.79 10.21
CA ARG A 39 8.94 -19.43 8.98
C ARG A 39 8.40 -18.07 8.62
N THR A 40 9.20 -17.05 8.86
CA THR A 40 8.93 -15.74 8.32
C THR A 40 8.98 -15.85 6.80
N ILE A 41 7.81 -15.72 6.18
CA ILE A 41 7.68 -15.85 4.72
C ILE A 41 7.97 -14.52 4.00
N ALA A 42 7.89 -13.39 4.70
CA ALA A 42 8.21 -12.05 4.20
C ALA A 42 8.68 -11.17 5.36
N ASN A 43 9.68 -10.32 5.11
CA ASN A 43 10.17 -9.30 6.05
C ASN A 43 10.09 -7.93 5.39
N ILE A 44 9.41 -6.99 6.03
CA ILE A 44 9.46 -5.57 5.67
C ILE A 44 10.39 -4.89 6.67
N VAL A 45 11.51 -4.34 6.18
CA VAL A 45 12.50 -3.64 7.01
C VAL A 45 12.36 -2.15 6.81
N CYS A 46 11.78 -1.46 7.78
CA CYS A 46 11.64 0.00 7.76
C CYS A 46 12.95 0.70 8.17
N CYS A 47 13.51 1.49 7.25
CA CYS A 47 14.58 2.45 7.55
C CYS A 47 14.07 3.59 8.44
N GLU A 48 14.97 4.43 8.97
CA GLU A 48 14.57 5.54 9.87
C GLU A 48 13.52 6.47 9.24
N LYS A 49 13.63 6.74 7.93
CA LYS A 49 12.66 7.57 7.20
C LYS A 49 11.24 6.98 7.19
N CYS A 50 11.10 5.65 7.18
CA CYS A 50 9.79 4.99 7.20
C CYS A 50 8.97 5.44 8.43
N TRP A 51 9.62 5.64 9.58
CA TRP A 51 8.97 6.04 10.83
C TRP A 51 8.58 7.52 10.91
N ASN A 52 9.01 8.34 9.95
CA ASN A 52 8.62 9.76 9.88
C ASN A 52 7.30 9.98 9.15
N TYR A 53 6.77 8.94 8.48
CA TYR A 53 5.46 9.05 7.85
C TYR A 53 4.35 8.94 8.90
N PRO A 54 3.30 9.76 8.82
CA PRO A 54 2.20 9.68 9.77
C PRO A 54 1.45 8.36 9.63
N HIS A 55 0.89 7.89 10.73
CA HIS A 55 -0.14 6.85 10.70
C HIS A 55 -1.43 7.44 10.12
N MET A 56 -2.24 6.60 9.49
CA MET A 56 -3.51 7.02 8.88
C MET A 56 -4.53 7.52 9.92
N GLU A 57 -4.28 7.24 11.20
CA GLU A 57 -5.13 7.57 12.35
C GLU A 57 -4.68 8.86 13.08
N ASP A 58 -3.60 9.52 12.64
CA ASP A 58 -2.97 10.66 13.33
C ASP A 58 -3.77 11.98 13.26
N GLY A 59 -5.10 11.91 13.15
CA GLY A 59 -5.96 13.10 13.21
C GLY A 59 -5.73 14.09 12.05
N ILE A 60 -5.30 13.59 10.89
CA ILE A 60 -5.08 14.41 9.69
C ILE A 60 -6.40 15.06 9.27
N ASP A 61 -6.44 16.40 9.25
CA ASP A 61 -7.57 17.14 8.70
C ASP A 61 -7.60 16.99 7.17
N CYS A 62 -8.77 16.66 6.64
CA CYS A 62 -8.99 16.59 5.22
C CYS A 62 -8.64 17.91 4.53
N ASP A 63 -8.85 19.07 5.15
CA ASP A 63 -8.54 20.36 4.53
C ASP A 63 -7.03 20.59 4.33
N ASP A 64 -6.19 20.02 5.19
CA ASP A 64 -4.73 20.10 5.07
C ASP A 64 -4.18 19.34 3.85
N LEU A 65 -4.90 18.30 3.41
CA LEU A 65 -4.55 17.50 2.23
C LEU A 65 -4.70 18.27 0.92
N GLY A 66 -5.53 19.33 0.90
CA GLY A 66 -5.90 20.05 -0.31
C GLY A 66 -6.77 19.24 -1.27
N THR A 67 -6.98 19.75 -2.49
CA THR A 67 -7.94 19.18 -3.45
C THR A 67 -7.32 18.24 -4.47
N THR A 68 -6.03 17.94 -4.35
CA THR A 68 -5.23 17.18 -5.31
C THR A 68 -4.49 16.04 -4.63
N LEU A 69 -4.40 14.90 -5.31
CA LEU A 69 -3.59 13.77 -4.84
C LEU A 69 -2.12 14.21 -4.77
N SER A 70 -1.55 14.21 -3.56
CA SER A 70 -0.21 14.77 -3.30
C SER A 70 0.52 14.01 -2.20
N VAL A 71 1.82 14.29 -2.03
CA VAL A 71 2.65 13.71 -0.96
C VAL A 71 2.14 13.97 0.45
N LYS A 72 1.25 14.95 0.66
CA LYS A 72 0.56 15.17 1.94
C LYS A 72 -0.32 14.00 2.38
N MET A 73 -0.74 13.17 1.42
CA MET A 73 -1.44 11.91 1.67
C MET A 73 -0.48 10.75 1.99
N SER A 74 0.81 11.05 2.02
CA SER A 74 1.86 10.52 2.90
C SER A 74 1.41 9.68 4.09
N SER A 75 1.69 8.38 4.17
CA SER A 75 1.45 7.59 5.37
C SER A 75 2.29 6.33 5.47
N LEU A 76 2.56 5.89 6.70
CA LEU A 76 3.27 4.64 6.99
C LEU A 76 2.56 3.43 6.37
N GLY A 77 1.23 3.37 6.47
CA GLY A 77 0.44 2.29 5.86
C GLY A 77 0.63 2.20 4.33
N GLY A 78 0.81 3.34 3.65
CA GLY A 78 1.12 3.35 2.23
C GLY A 78 2.55 2.88 1.92
N VAL A 79 3.52 3.14 2.79
CA VAL A 79 4.90 2.62 2.66
C VAL A 79 4.87 1.10 2.82
N ILE A 80 4.21 0.60 3.87
CA ILE A 80 4.08 -0.86 4.09
C ILE A 80 3.39 -1.53 2.90
N LEU A 81 2.36 -0.92 2.31
CA LEU A 81 1.70 -1.48 1.12
C LEU A 81 2.64 -1.54 -0.09
N HIS A 82 3.44 -0.50 -0.32
CA HIS A 82 4.44 -0.50 -1.38
C HIS A 82 5.44 -1.66 -1.21
N GLU A 83 5.98 -1.85 -0.01
CA GLU A 83 6.89 -2.96 0.26
C GLU A 83 6.20 -4.34 0.15
N LEU A 84 4.94 -4.42 0.58
CA LEU A 84 4.19 -5.68 0.59
C LEU A 84 3.89 -6.20 -0.81
N VAL A 85 3.69 -5.33 -1.81
CA VAL A 85 3.40 -5.78 -3.18
C VAL A 85 4.62 -6.37 -3.89
N HIS A 86 5.85 -6.07 -3.43
CA HIS A 86 7.06 -6.75 -3.90
C HIS A 86 7.17 -8.21 -3.45
N PHE A 87 6.34 -8.64 -2.50
CA PHE A 87 6.32 -10.03 -2.08
C PHE A 87 5.61 -10.89 -3.12
N ASP A 88 6.38 -11.71 -3.87
CA ASP A 88 5.89 -12.50 -5.01
C ASP A 88 4.51 -13.15 -4.82
N PRO A 89 4.22 -13.84 -3.69
CA PRO A 89 2.93 -14.49 -3.49
C PRO A 89 1.73 -13.54 -3.47
N MET A 90 1.93 -12.23 -3.26
CA MET A 90 0.85 -11.23 -3.30
C MET A 90 0.46 -10.89 -4.74
N CYS A 91 1.45 -10.66 -5.61
CA CYS A 91 1.21 -10.05 -6.92
C CYS A 91 1.44 -11.01 -8.09
N VAL A 92 2.47 -11.87 -8.06
CA VAL A 92 2.82 -12.78 -9.17
C VAL A 92 1.63 -13.65 -9.61
N PRO A 93 0.80 -14.22 -8.72
CA PRO A 93 -0.37 -15.01 -9.15
C PRO A 93 -1.41 -14.21 -9.94
N SER A 94 -1.46 -12.88 -9.76
CA SER A 94 -2.47 -12.02 -10.39
C SER A 94 -1.94 -11.26 -11.60
N ILE A 95 -0.67 -10.85 -11.58
CA ILE A 95 -0.06 -10.02 -12.63
C ILE A 95 1.04 -10.75 -13.43
N GLY A 96 1.36 -11.99 -13.07
CA GLY A 96 2.33 -12.85 -13.77
C GLY A 96 3.79 -12.55 -13.51
N GLN A 97 4.09 -11.48 -12.78
CA GLN A 97 5.43 -10.93 -12.58
C GLN A 97 5.55 -10.26 -11.21
N GLN A 98 6.78 -10.17 -10.68
CA GLN A 98 7.09 -9.41 -9.47
C GLN A 98 7.03 -7.90 -9.73
N THR A 99 6.50 -7.13 -8.78
CA THR A 99 6.49 -5.66 -8.90
C THR A 99 7.89 -5.07 -8.73
N GLU A 100 8.12 -3.92 -9.35
CA GLU A 100 9.36 -3.15 -9.35
C GLU A 100 9.12 -1.69 -8.94
N ASP A 101 10.22 -0.94 -8.81
CA ASP A 101 10.26 0.48 -8.45
C ASP A 101 10.51 1.38 -9.66
N ILE A 102 9.56 1.38 -10.58
CA ILE A 102 9.69 2.04 -11.89
C ILE A 102 9.47 3.56 -11.77
N ALA A 103 8.52 3.98 -10.92
CA ALA A 103 8.18 5.39 -10.75
C ALA A 103 7.78 5.72 -9.32
N TRP A 104 8.22 6.89 -8.85
CA TRP A 104 8.04 7.35 -7.46
C TRP A 104 7.20 8.61 -7.37
N GLY A 105 6.28 8.63 -6.40
CA GLY A 105 5.44 9.77 -6.09
C GLY A 105 4.25 9.96 -7.04
N PRO A 106 3.25 10.76 -6.63
CA PRO A 106 1.93 10.74 -7.25
C PRO A 106 1.95 11.17 -8.72
N LEU A 107 2.81 12.12 -9.09
CA LEU A 107 2.93 12.58 -10.47
C LEU A 107 3.59 11.54 -11.38
N SER A 108 4.69 10.93 -10.93
CA SER A 108 5.44 9.98 -11.75
C SER A 108 4.64 8.71 -11.98
N VAL A 109 3.97 8.19 -10.94
CA VAL A 109 3.06 7.02 -11.09
C VAL A 109 1.88 7.33 -11.99
N ARG A 110 1.37 8.58 -11.97
CA ARG A 110 0.29 9.01 -12.86
C ARG A 110 0.76 9.06 -14.31
N LYS A 111 1.95 9.60 -14.56
CA LYS A 111 2.57 9.62 -15.90
C LYS A 111 2.85 8.21 -16.40
N LEU A 112 3.41 7.35 -15.56
CA LEU A 112 3.66 5.95 -15.89
C LEU A 112 2.36 5.25 -16.31
N ARG A 113 1.29 5.41 -15.54
CA ARG A 113 -0.04 4.88 -15.90
C ARG A 113 -0.57 5.38 -17.24
N GLN A 114 -0.27 6.62 -17.61
CA GLN A 114 -0.75 7.23 -18.84
C GLN A 114 0.05 6.80 -20.08
N ASN A 115 1.35 6.62 -19.92
CA ASN A 115 2.27 6.40 -21.04
C ASN A 115 2.65 4.93 -21.21
N GLU A 116 2.75 4.19 -20.10
CA GLU A 116 3.28 2.83 -20.02
C GLU A 116 2.42 1.99 -19.04
N PRO A 117 1.15 1.70 -19.38
CA PRO A 117 0.21 1.07 -18.46
C PRO A 117 0.64 -0.33 -17.99
N GLU A 118 1.39 -1.07 -18.80
CA GLU A 118 1.97 -2.36 -18.40
C GLU A 118 2.99 -2.17 -17.28
N ASN A 119 3.92 -1.22 -17.45
CA ASN A 119 4.87 -0.85 -16.40
C ASN A 119 4.16 -0.29 -15.15
N ALA A 120 3.04 0.40 -15.31
CA ALA A 120 2.25 0.88 -14.18
C ALA A 120 1.59 -0.25 -13.36
N CYS A 121 1.23 -1.38 -13.98
CA CYS A 121 0.76 -2.57 -13.27
C CYS A 121 1.89 -3.26 -12.51
N LEU A 122 3.12 -3.07 -12.95
CA LEU A 122 4.32 -3.64 -12.35
C LEU A 122 4.93 -2.72 -11.29
N ASN A 123 4.52 -1.45 -11.21
CA ASN A 123 5.12 -0.49 -10.29
C ASN A 123 4.47 -0.53 -8.90
N ALA A 124 5.26 -0.77 -7.85
CA ALA A 124 4.75 -0.85 -6.47
C ALA A 124 4.08 0.45 -6.00
N ASP A 125 4.68 1.61 -6.33
CA ASP A 125 4.15 2.91 -5.93
C ASP A 125 2.79 3.22 -6.62
N ASN A 126 2.48 2.61 -7.77
CA ASN A 126 1.15 2.73 -8.40
C ASN A 126 0.04 2.13 -7.52
N TYR A 127 0.28 0.99 -6.85
CA TYR A 127 -0.67 0.37 -5.92
C TYR A 127 -0.89 1.25 -4.69
N LYS A 128 0.20 1.74 -4.09
CA LYS A 128 0.15 2.67 -2.95
C LYS A 128 -0.67 3.92 -3.27
N TRP A 129 -0.41 4.58 -4.39
CA TRP A 129 -1.12 5.81 -4.75
C TRP A 129 -2.57 5.58 -5.15
N TYR A 130 -2.89 4.42 -5.74
CA TYR A 130 -4.28 4.01 -5.98
C TYR A 130 -5.03 3.81 -4.66
N ALA A 131 -4.48 3.01 -3.75
CA ALA A 131 -5.08 2.73 -2.45
C ALA A 131 -5.29 4.00 -1.63
N ARG A 132 -4.29 4.91 -1.62
CA ARG A 132 -4.40 6.20 -0.92
C ARG A 132 -5.48 7.10 -1.51
N HIS A 133 -5.56 7.19 -2.83
CA HIS A 133 -6.59 7.99 -3.47
C HIS A 133 -7.99 7.50 -3.08
N LEU A 134 -8.22 6.19 -3.10
CA LEU A 134 -9.49 5.60 -2.67
C LEU A 134 -9.77 5.86 -1.17
N TRP A 135 -8.79 5.59 -0.31
CA TRP A 135 -8.93 5.76 1.13
C TRP A 135 -9.34 7.19 1.49
N TRP A 136 -8.57 8.18 1.04
CA TRP A 136 -8.87 9.57 1.35
C TRP A 136 -10.16 10.04 0.71
N THR A 137 -10.53 9.51 -0.47
CA THR A 137 -11.82 9.82 -1.08
C THR A 137 -12.99 9.39 -0.19
N VAL A 138 -12.88 8.22 0.44
CA VAL A 138 -13.89 7.68 1.37
C VAL A 138 -13.87 8.45 2.68
N ILE A 139 -12.71 8.59 3.34
CA ILE A 139 -12.60 9.22 4.66
C ILE A 139 -12.98 10.69 4.63
N CYS A 140 -12.56 11.43 3.61
CA CYS A 140 -12.89 12.84 3.46
C CYS A 140 -14.21 13.10 2.76
N ASN A 141 -14.92 12.05 2.34
CA ASN A 141 -16.17 12.12 1.57
C ASN A 141 -16.09 13.13 0.41
N ARG A 142 -14.96 13.15 -0.31
CA ARG A 142 -14.71 14.10 -1.40
C ARG A 142 -13.78 13.50 -2.44
N ARG A 143 -13.88 13.99 -3.67
CA ARG A 143 -12.98 13.56 -4.76
C ARG A 143 -11.72 14.41 -4.76
N PHE A 144 -10.59 13.78 -5.05
CA PHE A 144 -9.32 14.47 -5.29
C PHE A 144 -9.02 14.46 -6.78
N SER A 145 -8.55 15.58 -7.29
CA SER A 145 -8.08 15.65 -8.67
C SER A 145 -6.67 15.05 -8.81
N ALA A 146 -6.27 14.79 -10.05
CA ALA A 146 -4.95 14.27 -10.36
C ALA A 146 -3.82 15.23 -9.91
N PRO A 147 -2.62 14.72 -9.62
CA PRO A 147 -1.45 15.55 -9.34
C PRO A 147 -1.15 16.47 -10.53
N ARG A 148 -0.83 17.73 -10.24
CA ARG A 148 -0.72 18.85 -11.18
C ARG A 148 0.72 19.23 -11.52
N GLY A 149 1.69 18.76 -10.75
CA GLY A 149 3.11 19.08 -10.98
C GLY A 149 3.94 19.00 -9.71
N LYS A 150 5.02 19.78 -9.66
CA LYS A 150 6.00 19.76 -8.56
C LYS A 150 5.40 20.03 -7.17
N ILE A 151 4.32 20.83 -7.11
CA ILE A 151 3.61 21.15 -5.87
C ILE A 151 3.01 19.91 -5.18
N ASP A 152 2.67 18.88 -5.96
CA ASP A 152 2.07 17.64 -5.43
C ASP A 152 3.12 16.55 -5.16
N THR A 153 4.38 16.77 -5.54
CA THR A 153 5.48 15.80 -5.44
C THR A 153 6.62 16.23 -4.51
N TYR A 154 6.54 17.43 -3.93
CA TYR A 154 7.59 17.94 -3.06
C TYR A 154 7.48 17.28 -1.69
N GLU A 155 8.23 16.21 -1.45
CA GLU A 155 8.51 15.76 -0.09
C GLU A 155 9.34 16.86 0.59
N PRO A 156 8.84 17.51 1.66
CA PRO A 156 9.67 18.44 2.44
C PRO A 156 10.87 17.74 3.09
#